data_AF-A0A1H6K967-F1
#
_entry.id   AF-A0A1H6K967-F1
#
_cell.length_a   1.000
_cell.length_b   1.000
_cell.length_c   1.000
_cell.angle_alpha   90.00
_cell.angle_beta   90.00
_cell.angle_gamma   90.00
#
_symmetry.space_group_name_H-M   'P 1'
#
loop_
_entity.id
_entity.type
_entity.pdbx_description
1 polymer ?
#
loop_
_entity_poly.entity_id
_entity_poly.type
_entity_poly.pdbx_seq_one_letter_code
_entity_poly.pdbx_strand_id
1 'polypeptide(L)'
;MLTSTLMKKWLFGLGAFAVLCGGSLYAGQDADTDAYVEKGLKVVDRGEGRMLLQMPHAFYTGPDGRQVELLGAVHLADKKYYDHLNELFYDYDKVFFEMVGGEDIPRCAALMQKVENGEGLSLPEMKELQDIMNRQQESARKYFLMGLLEPYYDALAGMLGLATQSEAIDYMSAGIFVHADMSLKELKSAMEKKGESFVKFMLMDFMSDDEEKPAYEPDPVLFVAALLRKDTRFLRSELIKVMASEEEKESMTDSVILTGRNEKCFEVFDAVMKEPGNNRVAIFYGASHLPGMHKMLLDRGFKLDKVEWMTAWDTDAKP
;
A
#
# COMPACT_ATOMS: atom_id res chain seq x y z
N MET A 1 2.12 8.31 35.79
CA MET A 1 3.13 9.01 34.96
C MET A 1 3.85 8.06 34.00
N LEU A 2 4.46 6.96 34.45
CA LEU A 2 5.04 5.95 33.53
C LEU A 2 4.01 5.34 32.55
N THR A 3 2.76 5.17 33.00
CA THR A 3 1.65 4.67 32.18
C THR A 3 1.22 5.64 31.08
N SER A 4 1.14 6.95 31.35
CA SER A 4 0.73 7.93 30.34
C SER A 4 1.78 8.16 29.26
N THR A 5 3.08 8.07 29.59
CA THR A 5 4.16 8.26 28.61
C THR A 5 4.32 7.02 27.71
N LEU A 6 4.15 5.81 28.25
CA LEU A 6 4.15 4.59 27.44
C LEU A 6 2.90 4.52 26.55
N MET A 7 1.74 4.90 27.09
CA MET A 7 0.47 4.94 26.37
C MET A 7 0.46 5.98 25.25
N LYS A 8 1.02 7.17 25.48
CA LYS A 8 1.22 8.18 24.42
C LYS A 8 2.14 7.67 23.30
N LYS A 9 3.17 6.89 23.63
CA LYS A 9 4.04 6.26 22.63
C LYS A 9 3.34 5.16 21.82
N TRP A 10 2.44 4.41 22.43
CA TRP A 10 1.62 3.40 21.75
C TRP A 10 0.54 4.03 20.87
N LEU A 11 -0.17 5.05 21.36
CA LEU A 11 -1.16 5.82 20.58
C LEU A 11 -0.50 6.58 19.42
N PHE A 12 0.70 7.14 19.62
CA PHE A 12 1.51 7.69 18.53
C PHE A 12 1.93 6.62 17.53
N GLY A 13 2.32 5.43 18.02
CA GLY A 13 2.56 4.26 17.17
C GLY A 13 1.33 3.87 16.35
N LEU A 14 0.11 4.03 16.88
CA LEU A 14 -1.15 3.76 16.20
C LEU A 14 -1.50 4.82 15.13
N GLY A 15 -1.27 6.11 15.40
CA GLY A 15 -1.43 7.17 14.40
C GLY A 15 -0.38 7.09 13.28
N ALA A 16 0.89 6.82 13.63
CA ALA A 16 1.91 6.51 12.64
C ALA A 16 1.59 5.22 11.87
N PHE A 17 0.98 4.23 12.52
CA PHE A 17 0.52 2.98 11.89
C PHE A 17 -0.63 3.20 10.91
N ALA A 18 -1.60 4.08 11.19
CA ALA A 18 -2.69 4.39 10.27
C ALA A 18 -2.17 5.14 9.02
N VAL A 19 -1.32 6.17 9.22
CA VAL A 19 -0.63 6.89 8.13
C VAL A 19 0.22 5.96 7.27
N LEU A 20 0.90 4.98 7.88
CA LEU A 20 1.80 4.06 7.20
C LEU A 20 1.12 2.79 6.69
N CYS A 21 -0.07 2.41 7.16
CA CYS A 21 -0.82 1.26 6.62
C CYS A 21 -1.73 1.64 5.46
N GLY A 22 -2.10 2.92 5.36
CA GLY A 22 -3.08 3.36 4.38
C GLY A 22 -2.87 4.72 3.75
N GLY A 23 -2.08 5.65 4.31
CA GLY A 23 -2.31 7.08 4.05
C GLY A 23 -3.70 7.50 4.54
N SER A 24 -4.06 8.79 4.46
CA SER A 24 -5.37 9.27 4.91
C SER A 24 -6.50 8.61 4.10
N LEU A 25 -7.06 7.50 4.58
CA LEU A 25 -8.12 6.74 3.90
C LEU A 25 -9.46 6.99 4.57
N TYR A 26 -10.50 7.25 3.78
CA TYR A 26 -11.83 7.56 4.29
C TYR A 26 -12.79 6.36 4.14
N ALA A 27 -13.35 5.83 5.23
CA ALA A 27 -14.29 4.71 5.10
C ALA A 27 -15.72 5.13 4.74
N GLY A 28 -16.40 4.31 3.93
CA GLY A 28 -17.87 4.32 3.86
C GLY A 28 -18.50 2.98 4.16
N GLN A 29 -19.68 3.03 4.78
CA GLN A 29 -20.52 1.85 5.05
C GLN A 29 -21.14 1.29 3.75
N ASP A 30 -21.56 2.16 2.82
CA ASP A 30 -22.27 1.80 1.59
C ASP A 30 -21.49 2.21 0.33
N ALA A 31 -20.22 1.82 0.21
CA ALA A 31 -19.46 2.14 -0.99
C ALA A 31 -19.97 1.29 -2.19
N ASP A 32 -20.95 1.82 -2.91
CA ASP A 32 -21.30 1.48 -4.30
C ASP A 32 -20.30 2.15 -5.26
N THR A 33 -20.38 1.86 -6.55
CA THR A 33 -19.52 2.37 -7.64
C THR A 33 -19.31 3.89 -7.54
N ASP A 34 -20.36 4.64 -7.20
CA ASP A 34 -20.33 6.11 -7.11
C ASP A 34 -19.53 6.64 -5.90
N ALA A 35 -19.37 5.85 -4.85
CA ALA A 35 -18.72 6.25 -3.60
C ALA A 35 -17.28 5.75 -3.45
N TYR A 36 -16.77 4.97 -4.40
CA TYR A 36 -15.40 4.45 -4.40
C TYR A 36 -14.34 5.57 -4.42
N VAL A 37 -14.56 6.61 -5.23
CA VAL A 37 -13.57 7.66 -5.52
C VAL A 37 -13.27 8.50 -4.28
N GLU A 38 -14.24 8.68 -3.39
CA GLU A 38 -14.11 9.52 -2.19
C GLU A 38 -13.49 8.79 -1.00
N LYS A 39 -13.41 7.45 -1.05
CA LYS A 39 -13.27 6.62 0.15
C LYS A 39 -11.96 5.84 0.18
N GLY A 40 -11.55 5.24 -0.93
CA GLY A 40 -10.31 4.46 -0.98
C GLY A 40 -10.33 3.16 -0.16
N LEU A 41 -11.19 3.01 0.86
CA LEU A 41 -11.48 1.75 1.55
C LEU A 41 -12.97 1.63 1.94
N LYS A 42 -13.43 0.41 2.20
CA LYS A 42 -14.78 0.12 2.66
C LYS A 42 -14.75 -0.67 3.97
N VAL A 43 -15.60 -0.28 4.92
CA VAL A 43 -15.77 -0.99 6.18
C VAL A 43 -17.18 -1.56 6.27
N VAL A 44 -17.27 -2.87 6.50
CA VAL A 44 -18.54 -3.57 6.72
C VAL A 44 -18.64 -3.98 8.18
N ASP A 45 -19.50 -3.32 8.94
CA ASP A 45 -19.81 -3.69 10.33
C ASP A 45 -20.91 -4.76 10.35
N ARG A 46 -20.61 -5.92 10.93
CA ARG A 46 -21.52 -7.07 11.12
C ARG A 46 -21.98 -7.21 12.57
N GLY A 47 -21.64 -6.26 13.44
CA GLY A 47 -21.97 -6.24 14.86
C GLY A 47 -21.07 -7.12 15.72
N GLU A 48 -21.05 -6.85 17.04
CA GLU A 48 -20.29 -7.63 18.04
C GLU A 48 -18.77 -7.69 17.75
N GLY A 49 -18.21 -6.60 17.22
CA GLY A 49 -16.79 -6.53 16.84
C GLY A 49 -16.45 -7.33 15.57
N ARG A 50 -17.45 -7.86 14.87
CA ARG A 50 -17.26 -8.48 13.55
C ARG A 50 -17.28 -7.40 12.49
N MET A 51 -16.12 -7.14 11.90
CA MET A 51 -15.93 -6.14 10.85
C MET A 51 -15.13 -6.75 9.70
N LEU A 52 -15.39 -6.22 8.49
CA LEU A 52 -14.51 -6.39 7.34
C LEU A 52 -13.88 -5.05 6.96
N LEU A 53 -12.58 -5.06 6.68
CA LEU A 53 -11.90 -4.02 5.93
C LEU A 53 -11.73 -4.49 4.50
N GLN A 54 -12.21 -3.72 3.54
CA GLN A 54 -12.16 -4.09 2.13
C GLN A 54 -11.43 -3.03 1.32
N MET A 55 -10.58 -3.49 0.41
CA MET A 55 -9.84 -2.69 -0.56
C MET A 55 -10.56 -2.73 -1.91
N PRO A 56 -10.50 -1.64 -2.68
CA PRO A 56 -11.18 -1.55 -3.96
C PRO A 56 -10.45 -2.30 -5.07
N HIS A 57 -11.25 -2.84 -5.99
CA HIS A 57 -10.86 -3.37 -7.29
C HIS A 57 -11.72 -2.68 -8.34
N ALA A 58 -11.18 -1.67 -8.99
CA ALA A 58 -11.92 -0.82 -9.92
C ALA A 58 -11.57 -1.16 -11.37
N PHE A 59 -12.59 -1.37 -12.20
CA PHE A 59 -12.47 -1.84 -13.58
C PHE A 59 -12.74 -0.71 -14.56
N TYR A 60 -11.87 -0.55 -15.55
CA TYR A 60 -11.98 0.52 -16.54
C TYR A 60 -11.83 0.00 -17.96
N THR A 61 -12.63 0.55 -18.87
CA THR A 61 -12.51 0.33 -20.31
C THR A 61 -12.09 1.62 -21.02
N GLY A 62 -11.02 1.52 -21.79
CA GLY A 62 -10.45 2.59 -22.60
C GLY A 62 -11.20 2.82 -23.91
N PRO A 63 -10.96 3.95 -24.59
CA PRO A 63 -11.63 4.29 -25.85
C PRO A 63 -11.30 3.33 -27.01
N ASP A 64 -10.18 2.60 -26.91
CA ASP A 64 -9.75 1.57 -27.86
C ASP A 64 -10.11 0.15 -27.41
N GLY A 65 -10.91 0.00 -26.36
CA GLY A 65 -11.37 -1.28 -25.83
C GLY A 65 -10.40 -1.98 -24.88
N ARG A 66 -9.24 -1.39 -24.58
CA ARG A 66 -8.30 -1.94 -23.60
C ARG A 66 -8.83 -1.80 -22.17
N GLN A 67 -8.48 -2.77 -21.34
CA GLN A 67 -8.91 -2.86 -19.96
C GLN A 67 -7.79 -2.46 -19.01
N VAL A 68 -8.13 -1.62 -18.04
CA VAL A 68 -7.24 -1.23 -16.95
C VAL A 68 -7.96 -1.47 -15.65
N GLU A 69 -7.28 -2.10 -14.69
CA GLU A 69 -7.83 -2.37 -13.37
C GLU A 69 -6.96 -1.70 -12.29
N LEU A 70 -7.57 -0.91 -11.41
CA LEU A 70 -6.89 -0.38 -10.24
C LEU A 70 -7.11 -1.34 -9.06
N LEU A 71 -6.02 -1.85 -8.50
CA LEU A 71 -6.02 -2.79 -7.38
C LEU A 71 -5.49 -2.08 -6.14
N GLY A 72 -6.35 -1.86 -5.15
CA GLY A 72 -5.97 -1.19 -3.90
C GLY A 72 -5.08 -2.08 -3.03
N ALA A 73 -3.97 -1.56 -2.54
CA ALA A 73 -3.11 -2.23 -1.59
C ALA A 73 -3.25 -1.64 -0.19
N VAL A 74 -3.02 -2.48 0.81
CA VAL A 74 -2.83 -2.12 2.22
C VAL A 74 -1.59 -2.86 2.70
N HIS A 75 -0.79 -2.26 3.58
CA HIS A 75 0.51 -2.83 3.97
C HIS A 75 0.42 -4.09 4.82
N LEU A 76 -0.66 -4.23 5.59
CA LEU A 76 -1.00 -5.44 6.34
C LEU A 76 -2.37 -5.95 5.91
N ALA A 77 -2.50 -7.24 5.66
CA ALA A 77 -3.77 -7.89 5.36
C ALA A 77 -3.75 -9.36 5.78
N ASP A 78 -4.91 -10.00 5.80
CA ASP A 78 -4.99 -11.45 5.90
C ASP A 78 -4.23 -12.08 4.73
N LYS A 79 -3.45 -13.14 4.99
CA LYS A 79 -2.65 -13.79 3.93
C LYS A 79 -3.49 -14.17 2.70
N LYS A 80 -4.75 -14.58 2.92
CA LYS A 80 -5.71 -14.92 1.85
C LYS A 80 -5.94 -13.77 0.87
N TYR A 81 -5.86 -12.52 1.33
CA TYR A 81 -5.97 -11.34 0.48
C TYR A 81 -4.84 -11.28 -0.55
N TYR A 82 -3.60 -11.44 -0.09
CA TYR A 82 -2.43 -11.44 -0.97
C TYR A 82 -2.36 -12.70 -1.83
N ASP A 83 -2.77 -13.86 -1.31
CA ASP A 83 -2.89 -15.09 -2.11
C ASP A 83 -3.86 -14.88 -3.29
N HIS A 84 -5.00 -14.23 -3.04
CA HIS A 84 -5.95 -13.87 -4.09
C HIS A 84 -5.36 -12.89 -5.12
N LEU A 85 -4.62 -11.87 -4.67
CA LEU A 85 -3.94 -10.93 -5.57
C LEU A 85 -2.89 -11.63 -6.44
N ASN A 86 -2.08 -12.52 -5.86
CA ASN A 86 -1.09 -13.31 -6.60
C ASN A 86 -1.75 -14.18 -7.68
N GLU A 87 -2.89 -14.81 -7.38
CA GLU A 87 -3.69 -15.55 -8.37
C GLU A 87 -4.22 -14.63 -9.47
N LEU A 88 -4.79 -13.49 -9.09
CA LEU A 88 -5.37 -12.51 -10.00
C LEU A 88 -4.33 -11.92 -10.97
N PHE A 89 -3.07 -11.78 -10.53
CA PHE A 89 -2.02 -11.18 -11.36
C PHE A 89 -1.75 -11.96 -12.65
N TYR A 90 -1.97 -13.28 -12.66
CA TYR A 90 -1.77 -14.11 -13.86
C TYR A 90 -2.74 -13.80 -15.00
N ASP A 91 -3.83 -13.09 -14.72
CA ASP A 91 -4.82 -12.72 -15.74
C ASP A 91 -4.46 -11.40 -16.48
N TYR A 92 -3.37 -10.73 -16.12
CA TYR A 92 -2.94 -9.47 -16.76
C TYR A 92 -1.72 -9.66 -17.66
N ASP A 93 -1.67 -8.86 -18.72
CA ASP A 93 -0.49 -8.74 -19.57
C ASP A 93 0.66 -8.03 -18.82
N LYS A 94 0.31 -7.02 -18.02
CA LYS A 94 1.24 -6.24 -17.18
C LYS A 94 0.60 -5.79 -15.87
N VAL A 95 1.42 -5.74 -14.82
CA VAL A 95 1.04 -5.23 -13.50
C VAL A 95 2.02 -4.11 -13.10
N PHE A 96 1.55 -2.87 -13.10
CA PHE A 96 2.30 -1.71 -12.62
C PHE A 96 2.26 -1.69 -11.09
N PHE A 97 3.41 -1.66 -10.43
CA PHE A 97 3.45 -1.72 -8.97
C PHE A 97 4.14 -0.52 -8.31
N GLU A 98 3.63 -0.19 -7.13
CA GLU A 98 4.17 0.83 -6.23
C GLU A 98 5.34 0.28 -5.40
N MET A 99 6.53 0.86 -5.57
CA MET A 99 7.65 0.64 -4.64
C MET A 99 8.78 1.64 -4.90
N VAL A 100 9.01 2.56 -3.96
CA VAL A 100 10.13 3.50 -4.10
C VAL A 100 11.46 2.75 -4.04
N GLY A 101 12.30 2.89 -5.05
CA GLY A 101 13.56 2.14 -5.14
C GLY A 101 13.40 0.70 -5.66
N GLY A 102 12.23 0.34 -6.17
CA GLY A 102 11.91 -0.98 -6.72
C GLY A 102 12.40 -1.22 -8.15
N GLU A 103 13.08 -0.25 -8.77
CA GLU A 103 13.50 -0.29 -10.18
C GLU A 103 14.32 -1.54 -10.59
N ASP A 104 15.06 -2.15 -9.67
CA ASP A 104 15.86 -3.35 -9.94
C ASP A 104 15.03 -4.66 -9.90
N ILE A 105 13.79 -4.64 -9.37
CA ILE A 105 12.97 -5.85 -9.16
C ILE A 105 12.64 -6.58 -10.46
N PRO A 106 12.10 -5.93 -11.53
CA PRO A 106 11.77 -6.64 -12.77
C PRO A 106 12.99 -7.30 -13.41
N ARG A 107 14.16 -6.66 -13.33
CA ARG A 107 15.41 -7.22 -13.87
C ARG A 107 15.91 -8.39 -13.02
N CYS A 108 15.81 -8.29 -11.70
CA CYS A 108 16.12 -9.37 -10.78
C CYS A 108 15.24 -10.60 -11.06
N ALA A 109 13.92 -10.40 -11.17
CA ALA A 109 12.94 -11.43 -11.49
C ALA A 109 13.26 -12.13 -12.81
N ALA A 110 13.54 -11.37 -13.87
CA ALA A 110 13.91 -11.93 -15.17
C ALA A 110 15.19 -12.79 -15.12
N LEU A 111 16.19 -12.40 -14.34
CA LEU A 111 17.42 -13.17 -14.17
C LEU A 111 17.19 -14.44 -13.34
N MET A 112 16.39 -14.36 -12.27
CA MET A 112 16.02 -15.51 -11.45
C MET A 112 15.21 -16.53 -12.27
N GLN A 113 14.25 -16.07 -13.06
CA GLN A 113 13.43 -16.93 -13.92
C GLN A 113 14.28 -17.69 -14.94
N LYS A 114 15.32 -17.06 -15.53
CA LYS A 114 16.27 -17.77 -16.40
C LYS A 114 16.92 -18.94 -15.67
N VAL A 115 17.41 -18.70 -14.45
CA VAL A 115 18.04 -19.75 -13.62
C VAL A 115 17.06 -20.88 -13.31
N GLU A 116 15.82 -20.55 -12.94
CA GLU A 116 14.77 -21.53 -12.65
C GLU A 116 14.39 -22.37 -13.87
N ASN A 117 14.39 -21.77 -15.05
CA ASN A 117 14.19 -22.46 -16.33
C ASN A 117 15.40 -23.32 -16.76
N GLY A 118 16.47 -23.35 -15.96
CA GLY A 118 17.71 -24.06 -16.27
C GLY A 118 18.59 -23.34 -17.30
N GLU A 119 18.26 -22.10 -17.66
CA GLU A 119 19.10 -21.25 -18.48
C GLU A 119 20.23 -20.69 -17.60
N GLY A 120 21.46 -21.11 -17.87
CA GLY A 120 22.63 -20.55 -17.18
C GLY A 120 22.74 -19.03 -17.43
N LEU A 121 23.16 -18.29 -16.40
CA LEU A 121 23.48 -16.87 -16.54
C LEU A 121 24.87 -16.69 -17.15
N SER A 122 25.01 -15.70 -18.03
CA SER A 122 26.32 -15.25 -18.50
C SER A 122 27.11 -14.54 -17.39
N LEU A 123 28.43 -14.42 -17.54
CA LEU A 123 29.28 -13.67 -16.59
C LEU A 123 28.80 -12.21 -16.37
N PRO A 124 28.41 -11.45 -17.40
CA PRO A 124 27.80 -10.13 -17.21
C PRO A 124 26.51 -10.17 -16.39
N GLU A 125 25.60 -11.12 -16.66
CA GLU A 125 24.33 -11.26 -15.95
C GLU A 125 24.53 -11.67 -14.48
N MET A 126 25.50 -12.54 -14.19
CA MET A 126 25.86 -12.90 -12.80
C MET A 126 26.38 -11.69 -12.03
N LYS A 127 27.24 -10.88 -12.67
CA LYS A 127 27.74 -9.63 -12.06
C LYS A 127 26.61 -8.63 -11.84
N GLU A 128 25.74 -8.47 -12.82
CA GLU A 128 24.58 -7.59 -12.73
C GLU A 128 23.64 -7.99 -11.58
N LEU A 129 23.31 -9.28 -11.47
CA LEU A 129 22.50 -9.82 -10.38
C LEU A 129 23.15 -9.55 -9.01
N GLN A 130 24.47 -9.78 -8.90
CA GLN A 130 25.21 -9.49 -7.67
C GLN A 130 25.17 -8.00 -7.32
N ASP A 131 25.33 -7.12 -8.31
CA ASP A 131 25.27 -5.67 -8.12
C ASP A 131 23.86 -5.22 -7.70
N ILE A 132 22.81 -5.80 -8.26
CA ILE A 132 21.40 -5.58 -7.86
C ILE A 132 21.20 -5.96 -6.39
N MET A 133 21.59 -7.18 -6.00
CA MET A 133 21.43 -7.66 -4.62
C MET A 133 22.18 -6.78 -3.61
N ASN A 134 23.38 -6.32 -3.96
CA ASN A 134 24.16 -5.41 -3.12
C ASN A 134 23.45 -4.04 -2.94
N ARG A 135 22.89 -3.47 -4.02
CA ARG A 135 22.14 -2.21 -3.95
C ARG A 135 20.89 -2.34 -3.10
N GLN A 136 20.13 -3.42 -3.22
CA GLN A 136 18.96 -3.66 -2.38
C GLN A 136 19.33 -3.73 -0.90
N GLN A 137 20.42 -4.44 -0.56
CA GLN A 137 20.91 -4.52 0.82
C GLN A 137 21.39 -3.15 1.35
N GLU A 138 22.02 -2.32 0.52
CA GLU A 138 22.44 -0.97 0.89
C GLU A 138 21.24 -0.02 1.07
N SER A 139 20.25 -0.09 0.18
CA SER A 139 19.00 0.69 0.28
C SER A 139 18.22 0.35 1.55
N ALA A 140 18.04 -0.93 1.87
CA ALA A 140 17.42 -1.37 3.13
C ALA A 140 18.13 -0.78 4.36
N ARG A 141 19.47 -0.72 4.34
CA ARG A 141 20.27 -0.10 5.41
C ARG A 141 20.15 1.43 5.46
N LYS A 142 20.05 2.10 4.32
CA LYS A 142 20.04 3.57 4.22
C LYS A 142 18.73 4.18 4.70
N TYR A 143 17.61 3.48 4.55
CA TYR A 143 16.31 3.86 5.07
C TYR A 143 16.07 3.32 6.48
N PHE A 144 17.15 3.28 7.28
CA PHE A 144 17.19 2.91 8.69
C PHE A 144 16.02 3.46 9.52
N LEU A 145 15.43 4.61 9.18
CA LEU A 145 14.23 5.12 9.88
C LEU A 145 12.96 4.28 9.64
N MET A 146 12.76 3.72 8.43
CA MET A 146 11.72 2.72 8.17
C MET A 146 12.12 1.32 8.65
N GLY A 147 13.40 0.94 8.51
CA GLY A 147 13.92 -0.31 9.08
C GLY A 147 13.94 -0.36 10.61
N LEU A 148 13.86 0.81 11.29
CA LEU A 148 13.68 0.91 12.74
C LEU A 148 12.24 0.59 13.16
N LEU A 149 11.27 0.74 12.25
CA LEU A 149 9.86 0.41 12.49
C LEU A 149 9.52 -1.01 12.04
N GLU A 150 10.23 -1.56 11.05
CA GLU A 150 10.01 -2.90 10.47
C GLU A 150 9.87 -4.02 11.54
N PRO A 151 10.74 -4.13 12.58
CA PRO A 151 10.52 -5.13 13.64
C PRO A 151 9.25 -4.92 14.48
N TYR A 152 8.77 -3.67 14.59
CA TYR A 152 7.50 -3.36 15.24
C TYR A 152 6.32 -3.67 14.34
N TYR A 153 6.46 -3.48 13.02
CA TYR A 153 5.49 -3.88 12.01
C TYR A 153 5.28 -5.38 12.00
N ASP A 154 6.36 -6.17 11.93
CA ASP A 154 6.27 -7.63 11.92
C ASP A 154 5.68 -8.17 13.22
N ALA A 155 6.07 -7.59 14.36
CA ALA A 155 5.50 -7.95 15.65
C ALA A 155 4.00 -7.66 15.73
N LEU A 156 3.55 -6.52 15.19
CA LEU A 156 2.15 -6.14 15.12
C LEU A 156 1.37 -7.02 14.16
N ALA A 157 1.91 -7.29 12.97
CA ALA A 157 1.35 -8.22 11.99
C ALA A 157 1.15 -9.61 12.61
N GLY A 158 2.20 -10.17 13.22
CA GLY A 158 2.15 -11.46 13.90
C GLY A 158 1.17 -11.50 15.08
N MET A 159 1.03 -10.40 15.83
CA MET A 159 0.04 -10.29 16.89
C MET A 159 -1.40 -10.31 16.36
N LEU A 160 -1.64 -9.68 15.21
CA LEU A 160 -2.97 -9.56 14.59
C LEU A 160 -3.31 -10.75 13.68
N GLY A 161 -2.36 -11.66 13.41
CA GLY A 161 -2.52 -12.73 12.43
C GLY A 161 -2.57 -12.21 11.00
N LEU A 162 -1.83 -11.14 10.70
CA LEU A 162 -1.74 -10.51 9.40
C LEU A 162 -0.37 -10.82 8.77
N ALA A 163 -0.31 -10.72 7.45
CA ALA A 163 0.92 -10.74 6.67
C ALA A 163 1.25 -9.33 6.18
N THR A 164 2.53 -9.08 5.91
CA THR A 164 2.97 -7.85 5.23
C THR A 164 2.85 -8.01 3.71
N GLN A 165 2.56 -6.92 3.00
CA GLN A 165 2.52 -6.92 1.52
C GLN A 165 3.85 -7.37 0.90
N SER A 166 4.98 -6.92 1.46
CA SER A 166 6.32 -7.23 0.95
C SER A 166 6.70 -8.69 1.07
N GLU A 167 6.21 -9.39 2.10
CA GLU A 167 6.45 -10.82 2.28
C GLU A 167 5.46 -11.68 1.47
N ALA A 168 4.23 -11.21 1.28
CA ALA A 168 3.15 -12.02 0.75
C ALA A 168 2.93 -11.88 -0.76
N ILE A 169 3.27 -10.73 -1.36
CA ILE A 169 3.17 -10.55 -2.82
C ILE A 169 4.42 -11.10 -3.50
N ASP A 170 4.19 -11.92 -4.52
CA ASP A 170 5.27 -12.49 -5.30
C ASP A 170 5.65 -11.61 -6.49
N TYR A 171 6.44 -10.57 -6.21
CA TYR A 171 6.97 -9.68 -7.25
C TYR A 171 7.98 -10.36 -8.20
N MET A 172 8.43 -11.57 -7.86
CA MET A 172 9.45 -12.28 -8.63
C MET A 172 8.84 -13.26 -9.64
N SER A 173 7.61 -13.73 -9.40
CA SER A 173 7.02 -14.84 -10.16
C SER A 173 6.41 -14.52 -11.52
N ALA A 174 6.61 -13.33 -12.08
CA ALA A 174 6.15 -13.08 -13.43
C ALA A 174 6.88 -11.92 -14.10
N GLY A 175 7.31 -12.12 -15.35
CA GLY A 175 7.77 -11.05 -16.25
C GLY A 175 6.68 -10.03 -16.65
N ILE A 176 5.59 -9.98 -15.89
CA ILE A 176 4.45 -9.07 -16.05
C ILE A 176 4.59 -7.83 -15.16
N PHE A 177 5.35 -7.89 -14.07
CA PHE A 177 5.51 -6.74 -13.18
C PHE A 177 6.36 -5.65 -13.82
N VAL A 178 5.83 -4.43 -13.79
CA VAL A 178 6.47 -3.21 -14.28
C VAL A 178 6.62 -2.27 -13.10
N HIS A 179 7.86 -1.89 -12.79
CA HIS A 179 8.10 -0.85 -11.79
C HIS A 179 7.59 0.48 -12.34
N ALA A 180 6.64 1.08 -11.64
CA ALA A 180 5.93 2.29 -12.10
C ALA A 180 6.05 3.44 -11.09
N ASP A 181 7.09 3.44 -10.26
CA ASP A 181 7.23 4.41 -9.17
C ASP A 181 8.54 5.18 -9.28
N MET A 182 8.73 6.15 -8.38
CA MET A 182 9.97 6.90 -8.30
C MET A 182 11.10 6.05 -7.72
N SER A 183 12.29 6.23 -8.27
CA SER A 183 13.51 5.88 -7.55
C SER A 183 13.64 6.73 -6.29
N LEU A 184 14.43 6.24 -5.35
CA LEU A 184 14.76 6.96 -4.10
C LEU A 184 15.37 8.34 -4.36
N LYS A 185 16.15 8.49 -5.44
CA LYS A 185 16.73 9.78 -5.85
C LYS A 185 15.69 10.71 -6.45
N GLU A 186 14.79 10.20 -7.30
CA GLU A 186 13.70 10.99 -7.87
C GLU A 186 12.77 11.50 -6.78
N LEU A 187 12.36 10.64 -5.85
CA LEU A 187 11.50 11.02 -4.73
C LEU A 187 12.15 12.12 -3.89
N LYS A 188 13.41 11.92 -3.49
CA LYS A 188 14.16 12.92 -2.72
C LYS A 188 14.24 14.26 -3.46
N SER A 189 14.56 14.24 -4.76
CA SER A 189 14.67 15.46 -5.55
C SER A 189 13.32 16.16 -5.72
N ALA A 190 12.23 15.41 -5.92
CA ALA A 190 10.89 15.94 -6.06
C ALA A 190 10.42 16.62 -4.77
N MET A 191 10.63 15.97 -3.61
CA MET A 191 10.33 16.54 -2.30
C MET A 191 11.15 17.82 -2.03
N GLU A 192 12.46 17.80 -2.28
CA GLU A 192 13.32 18.98 -2.12
C GLU A 192 12.84 20.16 -2.99
N LYS A 193 12.42 19.90 -4.24
CA LYS A 193 11.88 20.93 -5.14
C LYS A 193 10.55 21.51 -4.66
N LYS A 194 9.67 20.68 -4.09
CA LYS A 194 8.38 21.11 -3.54
C LYS A 194 8.51 21.75 -2.14
N GLY A 195 9.71 21.71 -1.55
CA GLY A 195 9.96 22.20 -0.19
C GLY A 195 9.42 21.25 0.90
N GLU A 196 9.06 20.03 0.51
CA GLU A 196 8.59 18.99 1.41
C GLU A 196 9.77 18.30 2.08
N SER A 197 9.64 18.02 3.37
CA SER A 197 10.55 17.14 4.09
C SER A 197 9.71 16.24 4.96
N PHE A 198 9.62 14.96 4.61
CA PHE A 198 8.80 13.98 5.31
C PHE A 198 9.18 13.88 6.79
N VAL A 199 10.48 13.94 7.11
CA VAL A 199 10.96 13.98 8.49
C VAL A 199 10.56 15.28 9.19
N LYS A 200 10.60 16.42 8.50
CA LYS A 200 10.15 17.70 9.07
C LYS A 200 8.63 17.73 9.26
N PHE A 201 7.85 17.14 8.36
CA PHE A 201 6.40 17.01 8.47
C PHE A 201 6.02 16.13 9.67
N MET A 202 6.56 14.91 9.76
CA MET A 202 6.32 14.03 10.92
C MET A 202 6.82 14.63 12.23
N LEU A 203 7.95 15.35 12.23
CA LEU A 203 8.46 16.02 13.42
C LEU A 203 7.60 17.24 13.80
N MET A 204 7.10 17.99 12.81
CA MET A 204 6.20 19.12 13.05
C MET A 204 4.86 18.64 13.59
N ASP A 205 4.27 17.59 13.01
CA ASP A 205 3.03 16.96 13.50
C ASP A 205 3.19 16.42 14.94
N PHE A 206 4.36 15.84 15.25
CA PHE A 206 4.74 15.42 16.61
C PHE A 206 4.93 16.59 17.60
N MET A 207 5.35 17.75 17.12
CA MET A 207 5.67 18.93 17.93
C MET A 207 4.54 19.96 17.98
N SER A 208 3.52 19.82 17.14
CA SER A 208 2.33 20.67 17.18
C SER A 208 1.49 20.34 18.41
N ASP A 209 1.26 21.35 19.25
CA ASP A 209 0.29 21.35 20.35
C ASP A 209 -1.16 21.53 19.84
N ASP A 210 -1.38 21.60 18.52
CA ASP A 210 -2.71 21.54 17.92
C ASP A 210 -3.25 20.12 18.07
N GLU A 211 -3.88 19.89 19.22
CA GLU A 211 -4.69 18.70 19.53
C GLU A 211 -5.94 18.66 18.62
N GLU A 212 -5.77 18.43 17.32
CA GLU A 212 -6.86 17.82 16.55
C GLU A 212 -7.05 16.41 17.11
N LYS A 213 -8.05 16.26 17.99
CA LYS A 213 -8.41 14.97 18.55
C LYS A 213 -8.79 14.04 17.41
N PRO A 214 -8.25 12.81 17.38
CA PRO A 214 -8.65 11.84 16.36
C PRO A 214 -10.16 11.61 16.45
N ALA A 215 -10.82 11.43 15.30
CA ALA A 215 -12.26 11.20 15.25
C ALA A 215 -12.68 9.92 16.00
N TYR A 216 -11.76 8.95 16.12
CA TYR A 216 -11.90 7.77 16.96
C TYR A 216 -10.63 7.48 17.74
N GLU A 217 -10.77 7.16 19.03
CA GLU A 217 -9.68 6.67 19.87
C GLU A 217 -10.16 5.41 20.62
N PRO A 218 -9.43 4.27 20.50
CA PRO A 218 -9.77 3.06 21.26
C PRO A 218 -9.69 3.30 22.77
N ASP A 219 -10.56 2.64 23.56
CA ASP A 219 -10.46 2.68 25.02
C ASP A 219 -9.11 2.06 25.45
N PRO A 220 -8.22 2.82 26.11
CA PRO A 220 -6.86 2.34 26.40
C PRO A 220 -6.82 1.15 27.37
N VAL A 221 -7.77 1.07 28.30
CA VAL A 221 -7.84 -0.03 29.28
C VAL A 221 -8.30 -1.31 28.60
N LEU A 222 -9.34 -1.22 27.77
CA LEU A 222 -9.83 -2.36 26.98
C LEU A 222 -8.79 -2.82 25.96
N PHE A 223 -8.11 -1.90 25.29
CA PHE A 223 -7.06 -2.22 24.33
C PHE A 223 -5.91 -3.00 24.98
N VAL A 224 -5.40 -2.53 26.13
CA VAL A 224 -4.36 -3.25 26.88
C VAL A 224 -4.86 -4.60 27.39
N ALA A 225 -6.11 -4.69 27.86
CA ALA A 225 -6.69 -5.97 28.26
C ALA A 225 -6.78 -6.96 27.09
N ALA A 226 -7.16 -6.47 25.89
CA ALA A 226 -7.20 -7.26 24.67
C ALA A 226 -5.81 -7.75 24.24
N LEU A 227 -4.78 -6.89 24.33
CA LEU A 227 -3.38 -7.28 24.09
C LEU A 227 -2.95 -8.43 25.01
N LEU A 228 -3.19 -8.31 26.33
CA LEU A 228 -2.83 -9.33 27.32
C LEU A 228 -3.58 -10.66 27.10
N ARG A 229 -4.83 -10.58 26.63
CA ARG A 229 -5.68 -11.74 26.35
C ARG A 229 -5.48 -12.32 24.95
N LYS A 230 -4.70 -11.65 24.09
CA LYS A 230 -4.58 -11.94 22.66
C LYS A 230 -5.94 -11.98 21.96
N ASP A 231 -6.83 -11.05 22.31
CA ASP A 231 -8.14 -10.90 21.69
C ASP A 231 -8.01 -10.20 20.33
N THR A 232 -7.58 -10.96 19.32
CA THR A 232 -7.28 -10.44 17.99
C THR A 232 -8.50 -9.85 17.30
N ARG A 233 -9.69 -10.39 17.54
CA ARG A 233 -10.95 -9.85 17.01
C ARG A 233 -11.16 -8.42 17.50
N PHE A 234 -11.08 -8.20 18.82
CA PHE A 234 -11.23 -6.87 19.39
C PHE A 234 -10.15 -5.92 18.85
N LEU A 235 -8.88 -6.33 18.90
CA LEU A 235 -7.76 -5.51 18.44
C LEU A 235 -7.92 -5.09 16.97
N ARG A 236 -8.25 -6.04 16.08
CA ARG A 236 -8.49 -5.76 14.66
C ARG A 236 -9.68 -4.83 14.45
N SER A 237 -10.79 -5.03 15.19
CA SER A 237 -11.97 -4.18 15.08
C SER A 237 -11.68 -2.74 15.49
N GLU A 238 -10.89 -2.52 16.55
CA GLU A 238 -10.51 -1.18 17.00
C GLU A 238 -9.58 -0.49 16.00
N LEU A 239 -8.63 -1.22 15.41
CA LEU A 239 -7.74 -0.70 14.38
C LEU A 239 -8.48 -0.35 13.09
N ILE A 240 -9.46 -1.16 12.68
CA ILE A 240 -10.33 -0.85 11.53
C ILE A 240 -11.07 0.47 11.77
N LYS A 241 -11.60 0.70 12.98
CA LYS A 241 -12.29 1.95 13.31
C LYS A 241 -11.35 3.15 13.29
N VAL A 242 -10.11 3.00 13.78
CA VAL A 242 -9.09 4.05 13.68
C VAL A 242 -8.85 4.40 12.21
N MET A 243 -8.53 3.41 11.36
CA MET A 243 -8.30 3.63 9.92
C MET A 243 -9.53 4.22 9.22
N ALA A 244 -10.73 3.84 9.63
CA ALA A 244 -11.97 4.33 9.05
C ALA A 244 -12.34 5.76 9.46
N SER A 245 -11.79 6.22 10.59
CA SER A 245 -12.09 7.52 11.17
C SER A 245 -11.14 8.62 10.74
N GLU A 246 -10.05 8.29 10.04
CA GLU A 246 -9.15 9.30 9.51
C GLU A 246 -9.83 10.04 8.36
N GLU A 247 -10.03 11.34 8.53
CA GLU A 247 -10.47 12.20 7.43
C GLU A 247 -9.29 12.51 6.50
N GLU A 248 -9.57 12.64 5.21
CA GLU A 248 -8.58 12.96 4.20
C GLU A 248 -8.00 14.36 4.44
N LYS A 249 -6.80 14.44 5.03
CA LYS A 249 -6.09 15.72 5.18
C LYS A 249 -5.71 16.25 3.80
N GLU A 250 -6.26 17.41 3.40
CA GLU A 250 -6.00 18.09 2.12
C GLU A 250 -4.49 18.33 1.85
N SER A 251 -3.68 18.45 2.90
CA SER A 251 -2.22 18.55 2.80
C SER A 251 -1.52 17.27 2.32
N MET A 252 -2.15 16.11 2.46
CA MET A 252 -1.62 14.82 1.98
C MET A 252 -1.97 14.55 0.52
N THR A 253 -3.15 15.00 0.06
CA THR A 253 -3.63 14.80 -1.32
C THR A 253 -2.79 15.57 -2.35
N ASP A 254 -2.25 16.74 -2.00
CA ASP A 254 -1.30 17.49 -2.84
C ASP A 254 0.17 17.22 -2.43
N SER A 255 0.50 16.07 -1.83
CA SER A 255 1.91 15.77 -1.51
C SER A 255 2.67 15.15 -2.69
N VAL A 256 4.01 15.26 -2.71
CA VAL A 256 4.85 14.44 -3.61
C VAL A 256 4.62 12.95 -3.37
N ILE A 257 4.31 12.56 -2.12
CA ILE A 257 4.08 11.18 -1.70
C ILE A 257 2.90 10.54 -2.42
N LEU A 258 1.86 11.31 -2.77
CA LEU A 258 0.72 10.80 -3.55
C LEU A 258 0.78 11.26 -5.00
N THR A 259 0.65 12.58 -5.24
CA THR A 259 0.48 13.12 -6.60
C THR A 259 1.72 12.93 -7.46
N GLY A 260 2.92 13.21 -6.93
CA GLY A 260 4.16 13.05 -7.70
C GLY A 260 4.40 11.60 -8.13
N ARG A 261 4.13 10.64 -7.24
CA ARG A 261 4.27 9.20 -7.51
C ARG A 261 3.20 8.69 -8.47
N ASN A 262 1.97 9.21 -8.40
CA ASN A 262 0.93 8.95 -9.40
C ASN A 262 1.35 9.42 -10.79
N GLU A 263 1.91 10.63 -10.91
CA GLU A 263 2.43 11.16 -12.17
C GLU A 263 3.50 10.24 -12.77
N LYS A 264 4.43 9.74 -11.93
CA LYS A 264 5.45 8.81 -12.38
C LYS A 264 4.85 7.49 -12.87
N CYS A 265 3.85 6.95 -12.17
CA CYS A 265 3.13 5.75 -12.60
C CYS A 265 2.51 5.95 -13.98
N PHE A 266 1.84 7.07 -14.21
CA PHE A 266 1.20 7.30 -15.50
C PHE A 266 2.17 7.63 -16.64
N GLU A 267 3.36 8.16 -16.34
CA GLU A 267 4.46 8.25 -17.33
C GLU A 267 4.84 6.85 -17.85
N VAL A 268 5.05 5.90 -16.94
CA VAL A 268 5.40 4.51 -17.27
C VAL A 268 4.24 3.78 -17.94
N PHE A 269 3.03 3.96 -17.42
CA PHE A 269 1.79 3.44 -18.01
C PHE A 269 1.64 3.87 -19.47
N ASP A 270 1.76 5.17 -19.77
CA ASP A 270 1.61 5.68 -21.13
C ASP A 270 2.69 5.16 -22.08
N ALA A 271 3.89 4.85 -21.57
CA ALA A 271 4.96 4.22 -22.36
C ALA A 271 4.62 2.75 -22.67
N VAL A 272 4.28 1.96 -21.66
CA VAL A 272 3.95 0.53 -21.80
C VAL A 272 2.69 0.33 -22.64
N MET A 273 1.69 1.19 -22.50
CA MET A 273 0.46 1.13 -23.29
C MET A 273 0.68 1.47 -24.78
N LYS A 274 1.87 1.93 -25.21
CA LYS A 274 2.17 2.04 -26.65
C LYS A 274 2.62 0.72 -27.27
N GLU A 275 3.04 -0.24 -26.44
CA GLU A 275 3.50 -1.55 -26.91
C GLU A 275 2.29 -2.45 -27.24
N PRO A 276 2.36 -3.19 -28.35
CA PRO A 276 1.29 -4.12 -28.72
C PRO A 276 1.22 -5.29 -27.73
N GLY A 277 0.01 -5.82 -27.52
CA GLY A 277 -0.22 -6.98 -26.65
C GLY A 277 -0.63 -6.64 -25.22
N ASN A 278 -0.50 -5.38 -24.80
CA ASN A 278 -0.95 -4.91 -23.48
C ASN A 278 -2.43 -4.50 -23.56
N ASN A 279 -3.33 -5.49 -23.50
CA ASN A 279 -4.77 -5.31 -23.65
C ASN A 279 -5.50 -5.28 -22.31
N ARG A 280 -5.02 -6.03 -21.31
CA ARG A 280 -5.55 -6.05 -19.96
C ARG A 280 -4.41 -5.88 -18.96
N VAL A 281 -4.35 -4.71 -18.32
CA VAL A 281 -3.29 -4.35 -17.38
C VAL A 281 -3.84 -3.96 -16.03
N ALA A 282 -3.05 -4.13 -14.97
CA ALA A 282 -3.41 -3.70 -13.62
C ALA A 282 -2.43 -2.66 -13.07
N ILE A 283 -2.93 -1.72 -12.28
CA ILE A 283 -2.13 -0.82 -11.45
C ILE A 283 -2.36 -1.21 -9.99
N PHE A 284 -1.36 -1.81 -9.37
CA PHE A 284 -1.35 -2.28 -7.99
C PHE A 284 -0.63 -1.28 -7.07
N TYR A 285 -1.42 -0.45 -6.40
CA TYR A 285 -0.97 0.70 -5.61
C TYR A 285 -1.73 0.79 -4.30
N GLY A 286 -1.12 1.40 -3.28
CA GLY A 286 -1.76 1.72 -2.02
C GLY A 286 -3.10 2.43 -2.24
N ALA A 287 -4.11 2.06 -1.45
CA ALA A 287 -5.47 2.55 -1.61
C ALA A 287 -5.59 4.09 -1.70
N SER A 288 -4.71 4.83 -1.00
CA SER A 288 -4.69 6.31 -1.01
C SER A 288 -4.28 6.91 -2.34
N HIS A 289 -3.58 6.16 -3.20
CA HIS A 289 -3.21 6.64 -4.52
C HIS A 289 -4.40 6.63 -5.49
N LEU A 290 -5.35 5.73 -5.28
CA LEU A 290 -6.35 5.37 -6.27
C LEU A 290 -7.32 6.50 -6.66
N PRO A 291 -7.77 7.41 -5.79
CA PRO A 291 -8.60 8.54 -6.19
C PRO A 291 -7.91 9.44 -7.24
N GLY A 292 -6.62 9.72 -7.05
CA GLY A 292 -5.82 10.47 -8.03
C GLY A 292 -5.64 9.69 -9.33
N MET A 293 -5.35 8.39 -9.25
CA MET A 293 -5.19 7.53 -10.43
C MET A 293 -6.50 7.36 -11.22
N HIS A 294 -7.64 7.29 -10.53
CA HIS A 294 -8.97 7.28 -11.14
C HIS A 294 -9.15 8.51 -12.03
N LYS A 295 -8.88 9.70 -11.50
CA LYS A 295 -8.94 10.95 -12.29
C LYS A 295 -8.02 10.90 -13.51
N MET A 296 -6.79 10.41 -13.34
CA MET A 296 -5.82 10.30 -14.44
C MET A 296 -6.25 9.31 -15.53
N LEU A 297 -7.01 8.27 -15.19
CA LEU A 297 -7.64 7.36 -16.16
C LEU A 297 -8.79 8.05 -16.89
N LEU A 298 -9.68 8.75 -16.17
CA LEU A 298 -10.78 9.49 -16.80
C LEU A 298 -10.28 10.55 -17.78
N ASP A 299 -9.21 11.28 -17.42
CA ASP A 299 -8.57 12.28 -18.29
C ASP A 299 -8.00 11.66 -19.59
N ARG A 300 -7.69 10.36 -19.56
CA ARG A 300 -7.25 9.57 -20.73
C ARG A 300 -8.42 8.94 -21.51
N GLY A 301 -9.66 9.22 -21.12
CA GLY A 301 -10.87 8.72 -21.78
C GLY A 301 -11.30 7.32 -21.36
N PHE A 302 -10.69 6.75 -20.33
CA PHE A 302 -11.19 5.52 -19.72
C PHE A 302 -12.51 5.79 -19.00
N LYS A 303 -13.35 4.77 -18.92
CA LYS A 303 -14.62 4.81 -18.19
C LYS A 303 -14.58 3.79 -17.08
N LEU A 304 -15.00 4.19 -15.88
CA LEU A 304 -15.21 3.26 -14.77
C LEU A 304 -16.43 2.39 -15.09
N ASP A 305 -16.24 1.08 -15.16
CA ASP A 305 -17.28 0.10 -15.48
C ASP A 305 -17.96 -0.41 -14.22
N LYS A 306 -17.18 -0.78 -13.20
CA LYS A 306 -17.64 -1.27 -11.90
C LYS A 306 -16.53 -1.19 -10.86
N VAL A 307 -16.92 -1.32 -9.59
CA VAL A 307 -16.00 -1.50 -8.46
C VAL A 307 -16.41 -2.73 -7.67
N GLU A 308 -15.45 -3.63 -7.45
CA GLU A 308 -15.56 -4.75 -6.51
C GLU A 308 -14.75 -4.45 -5.24
N TRP A 309 -15.12 -5.09 -4.13
CA TRP A 309 -14.51 -4.86 -2.82
C TRP A 309 -13.91 -6.15 -2.29
N MET A 310 -12.58 -6.20 -2.25
CA MET A 310 -11.82 -7.37 -1.80
C MET A 310 -11.54 -7.26 -0.31
N THR A 311 -11.91 -8.29 0.46
CA THR A 311 -11.67 -8.30 1.91
C THR A 311 -10.19 -8.45 2.23
N ALA A 312 -9.60 -7.38 2.77
CA ALA A 312 -8.23 -7.37 3.25
C ALA A 312 -8.13 -7.80 4.72
N TRP A 313 -9.06 -7.37 5.58
CA TRP A 313 -9.14 -7.83 6.97
C TRP A 313 -10.53 -8.41 7.24
N ASP A 314 -10.57 -9.63 7.75
CA ASP A 314 -11.74 -10.20 8.41
C ASP A 314 -11.42 -10.38 9.90
N THR A 315 -12.19 -9.74 10.78
CA THR A 315 -12.02 -9.90 12.24
C THR A 315 -12.41 -11.30 12.76
N ASP A 316 -13.15 -12.09 11.98
CA ASP A 316 -13.43 -13.50 12.26
C ASP A 316 -12.30 -14.43 11.80
N ALA A 317 -11.36 -13.94 10.96
CA ALA A 317 -10.22 -14.74 10.52
C ALA A 317 -9.39 -15.17 11.73
N LYS A 318 -9.05 -16.46 11.75
CA LYS A 318 -8.12 -16.99 12.75
C LYS A 318 -6.70 -16.69 12.27
N PRO A 319 -5.82 -16.21 13.16
CA PRO A 319 -4.39 -16.05 12.87
C PRO A 319 -3.73 -17.32 12.32
#